data_AF-A0AAJ5D614-F1
#
_entry.id   AF-A0AAJ5D614-F1
#
_cell.length_a   1.000
_cell.length_b   1.000
_cell.length_c   1.000
_cell.angle_alpha   90.00
_cell.angle_beta   90.00
_cell.angle_gamma   90.00
#
_symmetry.space_group_name_H-M   'P 1'
#
loop_
_entity.id
_entity.type
_entity.pdbx_description
1 polymer ?
#
loop_
_entity_poly.entity_id
_entity_poly.type
_entity_poly.pdbx_seq_one_letter_code
_entity_poly.pdbx_strand_id
1 'polypeptide(L)'
;MPLVKARLGKARAYYTVDESLAGRTPADPPAFLAMCAFLCDSAEGYEPAIQPHRAEIVADIANYTDIMPRGQFSEVVVERPDR
;
A
#
# COMPACT_ATOMS: atom_id res chain seq x y z
N MET A 1 -4.66 -5.42 -5.27
CA MET A 1 -5.34 -5.03 -4.01
C MET A 1 -6.79 -4.55 -4.24
N PRO A 2 -7.73 -5.39 -4.73
CA PRO A 2 -9.09 -4.94 -5.06
C PRO A 2 -9.95 -4.59 -3.84
N LEU A 3 -9.84 -5.35 -2.74
CA LEU A 3 -10.60 -5.12 -1.51
C LEU A 3 -10.33 -3.72 -0.94
N VAL A 4 -9.06 -3.41 -0.68
CA VAL A 4 -8.65 -2.11 -0.13
C VAL A 4 -9.03 -0.96 -1.06
N LYS A 5 -8.87 -1.14 -2.39
CA LYS A 5 -9.35 -0.17 -3.39
C LYS A 5 -10.85 0.10 -3.24
N ALA A 6 -11.67 -0.94 -3.10
CA ALA A 6 -13.11 -0.81 -2.98
C ALA A 6 -13.51 -0.09 -1.68
N ARG A 7 -12.81 -0.37 -0.57
CA ARG A 7 -13.05 0.26 0.75
C ARG A 7 -12.61 1.72 0.81
N LEU A 8 -11.46 2.06 0.22
CA LEU A 8 -11.01 3.46 0.14
C LEU A 8 -11.85 4.31 -0.80
N GLY A 9 -12.47 3.70 -1.82
CA GLY A 9 -13.37 4.41 -2.74
C GLY A 9 -12.70 5.64 -3.37
N LYS A 10 -13.32 6.81 -3.17
CA LYS A 10 -12.84 8.10 -3.69
C LYS A 10 -11.71 8.73 -2.86
N ALA A 11 -11.43 8.24 -1.65
CA ALA A 11 -10.32 8.75 -0.83
C ALA A 11 -8.94 8.41 -1.43
N ARG A 12 -8.90 7.54 -2.45
CA ARG A 12 -7.69 7.10 -3.14
C ARG A 12 -7.76 7.42 -4.63
N ALA A 13 -6.81 8.18 -5.13
CA ALA A 13 -6.64 8.42 -6.57
C ALA A 13 -6.24 7.13 -7.29
N TYR A 14 -5.10 6.52 -6.92
CA TYR A 14 -4.60 5.27 -7.49
C TYR A 14 -3.77 4.45 -6.50
N TYR A 15 -3.35 3.26 -6.92
CA TYR A 15 -2.49 2.38 -6.14
C TYR A 15 -1.45 1.70 -7.01
N THR A 16 -0.31 1.37 -6.42
CA THR A 16 0.73 0.53 -7.03
C THR A 16 0.77 -0.83 -6.35
N VAL A 17 1.34 -1.81 -7.05
CA VAL A 17 1.69 -3.11 -6.51
C VAL A 17 3.05 -3.46 -7.10
N ASP A 18 4.00 -3.76 -6.23
CA ASP A 18 5.38 -4.00 -6.59
C ASP A 18 5.78 -5.38 -6.04
N GLU A 19 6.28 -6.24 -6.93
CA GLU A 19 6.94 -7.50 -6.57
C GLU A 19 8.45 -7.24 -6.56
N SER A 20 9.10 -7.47 -5.43
CA SER A 20 10.51 -7.16 -5.28
C SER A 20 11.38 -8.29 -5.80
N LEU A 21 12.32 -7.96 -6.69
CA LEU A 21 13.21 -8.95 -7.29
C LEU A 21 14.50 -9.19 -6.49
N ALA A 22 15.12 -8.11 -6.01
CA ALA A 22 16.40 -8.17 -5.30
C ALA A 22 16.61 -6.91 -4.44
N GLY A 23 17.65 -6.95 -3.59
CA GLY A 23 18.12 -5.80 -2.82
C GLY A 23 19.02 -4.87 -3.63
N ARG A 24 20.12 -4.42 -3.01
CA ARG A 24 21.08 -3.49 -3.64
C ARG A 24 21.79 -4.12 -4.85
N THR A 25 22.04 -5.42 -4.80
CA THR A 25 22.59 -6.20 -5.90
C THR A 25 21.66 -7.37 -6.25
N PRO A 26 21.75 -7.96 -7.45
CA PRO A 26 20.94 -9.13 -7.82
C PRO A 26 21.12 -10.36 -6.90
N ALA A 27 22.21 -10.40 -6.13
CA ALA A 27 22.47 -11.46 -5.17
C ALA A 27 21.86 -11.18 -3.78
N ASP A 28 21.53 -9.93 -3.47
CA ASP A 28 20.94 -9.56 -2.18
C ASP A 28 19.45 -9.89 -2.17
N PRO A 29 18.93 -10.50 -1.09
CA PRO A 29 17.49 -10.64 -0.93
C PRO A 29 16.83 -9.26 -0.81
N PRO A 30 15.59 -9.08 -1.31
CA PRO A 30 14.86 -7.84 -1.14
C PRO A 30 14.48 -7.62 0.32
N ALA A 31 14.46 -6.36 0.77
CA ALA A 31 14.03 -6.00 2.13
C ALA A 31 12.53 -6.28 2.37
N PHE A 32 11.71 -6.18 1.33
CA PHE A 32 10.29 -6.49 1.34
C PHE A 32 9.98 -7.37 0.13
N LEU A 33 9.27 -8.48 0.28
CA LEU A 33 8.91 -9.35 -0.85
C LEU A 33 7.88 -8.70 -1.78
N ALA A 34 6.94 -7.96 -1.21
CA ALA A 34 5.93 -7.21 -1.93
C ALA A 34 5.67 -5.86 -1.26
N MET A 35 5.37 -4.85 -2.06
CA MET A 35 4.99 -3.51 -1.60
C MET A 35 3.74 -3.03 -2.34
N CYS A 36 3.00 -2.14 -1.71
CA CYS A 36 1.93 -1.40 -2.36
C CYS A 36 1.85 0.01 -1.77
N ALA A 37 1.54 0.98 -2.60
CA ALA A 37 1.24 2.34 -2.17
C ALA A 37 -0.18 2.70 -2.57
N PHE A 38 -0.93 3.32 -1.66
CA PHE A 38 -2.21 3.95 -1.95
C PHE A 38 -1.99 5.46 -1.96
N LEU A 39 -2.16 6.09 -3.13
CA LEU A 39 -2.04 7.53 -3.25
C LEU A 39 -3.40 8.15 -3.02
N CYS A 40 -3.45 8.97 -1.99
CA CYS A 40 -4.65 9.64 -1.49
C CYS A 40 -4.45 11.14 -1.60
N ASP A 41 -5.54 11.87 -1.88
CA ASP A 41 -5.47 13.33 -2.05
C ASP A 41 -5.22 14.05 -0.72
N SER A 42 -5.58 13.43 0.41
CA SER A 42 -5.31 13.95 1.75
C SER A 42 -5.28 12.86 2.82
N ALA A 43 -4.51 13.09 3.88
CA ALA A 43 -4.50 12.22 5.05
C ALA A 43 -5.84 12.27 5.79
N GLU A 44 -6.47 13.45 5.83
CA GLU A 44 -7.77 13.69 6.44
C GLU A 44 -8.90 12.93 5.72
N GLY A 45 -8.76 12.69 4.42
CA GLY A 45 -9.70 11.87 3.64
C GLY A 45 -9.46 10.37 3.81
N TYR A 46 -8.21 9.95 4.04
CA TYR A 46 -7.85 8.54 4.18
C TYR A 46 -8.39 7.91 5.47
N GLU A 47 -8.15 8.56 6.62
CA GLU A 47 -8.49 7.97 7.93
C GLU A 47 -9.98 7.58 8.06
N PRO A 48 -10.95 8.47 7.79
CA PRO A 48 -12.37 8.10 7.87
C PRO A 48 -12.78 7.07 6.82
N ALA A 49 -12.08 6.98 5.69
CA ALA A 49 -12.36 6.00 4.65
C ALA A 49 -11.87 4.60 5.04
N ILE A 50 -10.71 4.48 5.68
CA ILE A 50 -10.15 3.17 6.05
C ILE A 50 -10.72 2.64 7.37
N GLN A 51 -10.99 3.53 8.35
CA GLN A 51 -11.27 3.13 9.73
C GLN A 51 -12.39 2.08 9.85
N PRO A 52 -13.54 2.21 9.16
CA PRO A 52 -14.63 1.23 9.26
C PRO A 52 -14.27 -0.16 8.70
N HIS A 53 -13.19 -0.24 7.91
CA HIS A 53 -12.81 -1.43 7.14
C HIS A 53 -11.47 -2.03 7.58
N ARG A 54 -10.78 -1.42 8.55
CA ARG A 54 -9.45 -1.86 9.03
C ARG A 54 -9.45 -3.33 9.44
N ALA A 55 -10.44 -3.78 10.20
CA ALA A 55 -10.51 -5.16 10.68
C ALA A 55 -10.68 -6.17 9.53
N GLU A 56 -11.53 -5.86 8.55
CA GLU A 56 -11.74 -6.69 7.36
C GLU A 56 -10.44 -6.80 6.54
N ILE A 57 -9.78 -5.67 6.31
CA ILE A 57 -8.54 -5.61 5.53
C ILE A 57 -7.42 -6.37 6.21
N VAL A 58 -7.29 -6.24 7.54
CA VAL A 58 -6.28 -6.98 8.31
C VAL A 58 -6.57 -8.47 8.31
N ALA A 59 -7.84 -8.88 8.43
CA ALA A 59 -8.23 -10.30 8.38
C ALA A 59 -7.94 -10.93 7.02
N ASP A 60 -8.06 -10.17 5.93
CA ASP A 60 -7.78 -10.66 4.58
C ASP A 60 -6.29 -11.00 4.34
N ILE A 61 -5.37 -10.44 5.14
CA ILE A 61 -3.92 -10.69 4.99
C ILE A 61 -3.60 -12.19 5.07
N ALA A 62 -4.22 -12.89 6.03
CA ALA A 62 -4.02 -14.32 6.24
C ALA A 62 -4.44 -15.18 5.03
N ASN A 63 -5.25 -14.64 4.10
CA ASN A 63 -5.65 -15.37 2.90
C ASN A 63 -4.51 -15.49 1.86
N TYR A 64 -3.45 -14.68 1.98
CA TYR A 64 -2.38 -14.66 0.98
C TYR A 64 -0.96 -14.59 1.56
N THR A 65 -0.79 -14.35 2.86
CA THR A 65 0.53 -14.41 3.50
C THR A 65 0.43 -14.52 5.02
N ASP A 66 1.42 -15.17 5.64
CA ASP A 66 1.64 -15.16 7.09
C ASP A 66 2.55 -14.00 7.54
N ILE A 67 3.04 -13.19 6.60
CA ILE A 67 3.93 -12.06 6.88
C ILE A 67 3.12 -10.87 7.38
N MET A 68 3.44 -10.38 8.58
CA MET A 68 2.86 -9.14 9.11
C MET A 68 3.42 -7.91 8.37
N PRO A 69 2.59 -7.12 7.66
CA PRO A 69 3.07 -5.98 6.90
C PRO A 69 3.51 -4.83 7.81
N ARG A 70 4.41 -3.99 7.30
CA ARG A 70 4.78 -2.70 7.91
C ARG A 70 4.03 -1.58 7.20
N GLY A 71 3.35 -0.72 7.97
CA GLY A 71 2.65 0.47 7.46
C GLY A 71 3.49 1.74 7.64
N GLN A 72 3.41 2.64 6.67
CA GLN A 72 4.06 3.95 6.69
C GLN A 72 3.16 4.99 5.99
N PHE A 73 3.14 6.21 6.52
CA PHE A 73 2.56 7.37 5.85
C PHE A 73 3.69 8.29 5.39
N SER A 74 3.57 8.79 4.18
CA SER A 74 4.58 9.64 3.54
C SER A 74 3.90 10.79 2.81
N GLU A 75 4.53 11.95 2.82
CA GLU A 75 4.21 13.04 1.90
C GLU A 75 4.83 12.73 0.54
N VAL A 76 4.04 12.89 -0.53
CA VAL A 76 4.54 12.71 -1.91
C VAL A 76 5.21 14.00 -2.36
N VAL A 77 6.53 14.09 -2.22
CA VAL A 77 7.31 15.26 -2.64
C VAL A 77 7.46 15.35 -4.17
N VAL A 78 7.60 14.20 -4.83
CA VAL A 78 7.62 14.09 -6.30
C VAL A 78 6.81 12.85 -6.68
N GLU A 79 5.67 13.04 -7.36
CA GLU A 79 4.82 11.92 -7.80
C GLU A 79 5.36 11.30 -9.10
N ARG A 80 5.58 12.13 -10.12
CA ARG A 80 6.19 11.77 -11.41
C ARG A 80 6.99 12.96 -11.92
N PRO A 81 8.32 12.86 -12.03
CA PRO A 81 9.19 14.00 -12.34
C PRO A 81 9.06 14.52 -13.78
N ASP A 82 8.49 13.70 -14.66
CA ASP A 82 8.35 13.94 -16.11
C ASP A 82 6.91 14.28 -16.53
N ARG A 83 5.98 14.40 -15.59
CA ARG A 83 4.61 14.87 -15.85
C ARG A 83 4.41 16.34 -15.52
#